data_AF-A0A930H889-F1
#
_entry.id   AF-A0A930H889-F1
#
_cell.length_a   1.000
_cell.length_b   1.000
_cell.length_c   1.000
_cell.angle_alpha   90.00
_cell.angle_beta   90.00
_cell.angle_gamma   90.00
#
_symmetry.space_group_name_H-M   'P 1'
#
loop_
_entity.id
_entity.type
_entity.pdbx_description
1 polymer ?
#
loop_
_entity_poly.entity_id
_entity_poly.type
_entity_poly.pdbx_seq_one_letter_code
_entity_poly.pdbx_strand_id
1 'polypeptide(L)' 'MRCGLCVEHCPAKIQPVQIMNLEKQKNTDGVIAACADRCITCGLCTYICPSKIEVTDWVGKAKTRVANARKAGK' A
#
# COMPACT_ATOMS: atom_id res chain seq x y z
N MET A 1 -10.42 16.96 -3.67
CA MET A 1 -9.00 17.01 -4.11
C MET A 1 -8.29 15.77 -3.57
N ARG A 2 -7.57 15.01 -4.42
CA ARG A 2 -6.72 13.88 -4.00
C ARG A 2 -5.29 14.38 -3.89
N CYS A 3 -4.63 14.17 -2.75
CA CYS A 3 -3.41 14.89 -2.40
C CYS A 3 -2.15 14.38 -3.12
N GLY A 4 -2.05 13.11 -3.51
CA GLY A 4 -0.94 12.59 -4.34
C GLY A 4 0.46 12.56 -3.69
N LEU A 5 0.74 13.36 -2.66
CA LEU A 5 2.09 13.54 -2.07
C LEU A 5 2.77 12.24 -1.66
N CYS A 6 2.00 11.27 -1.17
CA CYS A 6 2.52 9.98 -0.75
C CYS A 6 3.19 9.18 -1.89
N VAL A 7 2.88 9.48 -3.15
CA VAL A 7 3.45 8.84 -4.35
C VAL A 7 4.72 9.59 -4.77
N GLU A 8 4.66 10.92 -4.76
CA GLU A 8 5.77 11.79 -5.17
C GLU A 8 7.00 11.63 -4.26
N HIS A 9 6.76 11.47 -2.96
CA HIS A 9 7.82 11.24 -1.97
C HIS A 9 8.13 9.75 -1.74
N CYS A 10 7.48 8.82 -2.45
CA CYS A 10 7.72 7.41 -2.24
C CYS A 10 9.04 6.96 -2.90
N PRO A 11 10.03 6.47 -2.14
CA PRO A 11 11.28 5.95 -2.72
C PRO A 11 11.04 4.70 -3.58
N ALA A 12 10.01 3.92 -3.25
CA ALA A 12 9.63 2.72 -4.00
C ALA A 12 8.72 3.02 -5.21
N LYS A 13 8.32 4.30 -5.42
CA LYS A 13 7.37 4.74 -6.46
C LYS A 13 6.10 3.88 -6.53
N ILE A 14 5.58 3.49 -5.37
CA ILE A 14 4.31 2.77 -5.26
C ILE A 14 3.16 3.73 -4.97
N GLN A 15 1.93 3.26 -5.18
CA GLN A 15 0.70 4.00 -4.88
C GLN A 15 0.11 3.50 -3.54
N PRO A 16 0.57 4.00 -2.38
CA PRO A 16 0.15 3.47 -1.08
C PRO A 16 -1.35 3.72 -0.81
N VAL A 17 -1.91 4.82 -1.31
CA VAL A 17 -3.37 5.10 -1.23
C VAL A 17 -4.19 4.11 -2.06
N GLN A 18 -3.69 3.73 -3.24
CA GLN A 18 -4.35 2.72 -4.07
C GLN A 18 -4.32 1.35 -3.37
N ILE A 19 -3.16 0.96 -2.81
CA ILE A 19 -3.01 -0.27 -2.04
C ILE A 19 -3.96 -0.30 -0.84
N MET A 20 -4.04 0.79 -0.08
CA MET A 20 -4.99 0.92 1.04
C MET A 20 -6.44 0.72 0.60
N ASN A 21 -6.85 1.36 -0.51
CA ASN A 21 -8.21 1.22 -1.03
C ASN A 21 -8.52 -0.19 -1.53
N LEU A 22 -7.54 -0.85 -2.16
CA LEU A 22 -7.68 -2.23 -2.64
C LEU A 22 -7.75 -3.21 -1.47
N GLU A 23 -6.98 -2.99 -0.40
CA GLU A 23 -7.09 -3.77 0.83
C GLU A 23 -8.47 -3.58 1.48
N LYS A 24 -8.96 -2.35 1.59
CA LYS A 24 -10.32 -2.07 2.09
C LYS A 24 -11.40 -2.78 1.26
N GLN A 25 -11.19 -2.91 -0.04
CA GLN A 25 -12.08 -3.66 -0.95
C GLN A 25 -11.84 -5.17 -0.91
N LYS A 26 -10.88 -5.66 -0.11
CA LYS A 26 -10.40 -7.05 -0.08
C LYS A 26 -9.97 -7.59 -1.46
N ASN A 27 -9.60 -6.68 -2.38
CA ASN A 27 -9.21 -7.02 -3.74
C ASN A 27 -7.71 -7.36 -3.76
N THR A 28 -7.40 -8.62 -3.47
CA THR A 28 -6.02 -9.09 -3.37
C THR A 28 -5.28 -9.03 -4.72
N ASP A 29 -5.98 -9.31 -5.82
CA ASP A 29 -5.39 -9.28 -7.17
C ASP A 29 -4.89 -7.87 -7.54
N GLY A 30 -5.73 -6.85 -7.29
CA GLY A 30 -5.33 -5.46 -7.49
C GLY A 30 -4.15 -5.04 -6.60
N VAL A 31 -4.08 -5.53 -5.35
CA VAL A 31 -2.94 -5.26 -4.46
C VAL A 31 -1.65 -5.89 -5.00
N ILE A 32 -1.73 -7.09 -5.58
CA ILE A 32 -0.61 -7.77 -6.24
C ILE A 32 -0.15 -6.94 -7.45
N ALA A 33 -1.09 -6.50 -8.30
CA ALA A 33 -0.79 -5.65 -9.45
C ALA A 33 -0.16 -4.31 -9.05
N ALA A 34 -0.59 -3.74 -7.92
CA ALA A 34 -0.03 -2.50 -7.36
C ALA A 34 1.37 -2.68 -6.71
N CYS A 35 1.96 -3.88 -6.76
CA CYS A 35 3.28 -4.19 -6.22
C CYS A 35 3.45 -3.80 -4.74
N ALA A 36 2.43 -4.04 -3.90
CA ALA A 36 2.51 -3.75 -2.46
C ALA A 36 3.69 -4.45 -1.76
N ASP A 37 4.19 -5.56 -2.33
CA ASP A 37 5.38 -6.27 -1.88
C ASP A 37 6.66 -5.41 -1.90
N ARG A 38 6.79 -4.48 -2.86
CA ARG A 38 7.92 -3.55 -2.97
C ARG A 38 7.93 -2.50 -1.85
N CYS A 39 6.88 -2.41 -1.05
CA CYS A 39 6.88 -1.51 0.10
C CYS A 39 7.90 -1.99 1.14
N ILE A 40 8.78 -1.06 1.52
CA ILE A 40 9.78 -1.24 2.58
C ILE A 40 9.30 -0.75 3.95
N THR A 41 8.02 -0.41 4.08
CA THR A 41 7.42 0.07 5.34
C THR A 41 8.14 1.29 5.93
N CYS A 42 8.51 2.25 5.07
CA CYS A 42 9.29 3.44 5.47
C CYS A 42 8.51 4.47 6.30
N GLY A 43 7.18 4.39 6.41
CA GLY A 43 6.39 5.34 7.20
C GLY A 43 6.14 6.71 6.58
N LEU A 44 6.86 7.08 5.51
CA LEU A 44 6.77 8.42 4.90
C LEU A 44 5.35 8.79 4.46
N CYS A 45 4.60 7.84 3.92
CA CYS A 45 3.24 8.08 3.41
C CYS A 45 2.26 8.47 4.52
N THR A 46 2.43 7.98 5.75
CA THR A 46 1.66 8.43 6.91
C THR A 46 2.14 9.79 7.40
N TYR A 47 3.45 10.01 7.42
CA TYR A 47 4.05 11.24 7.91
C TYR A 47 3.66 12.47 7.07
N ILE A 48 3.72 12.34 5.74
CA ILE A 48 3.37 13.45 4.83
C ILE A 48 1.86 13.61 4.62
N CYS A 49 1.04 12.67 5.12
CA CYS A 49 -0.39 12.73 4.89
C CYS A 49 -1.04 13.83 5.75
N PRO A 50 -1.69 14.85 5.15
CA PRO A 50 -2.35 15.90 5.91
C PRO A 50 -3.54 15.38 6.73
N SER A 51 -4.12 14.25 6.33
CA SER A 51 -5.23 13.59 7.05
C SER A 51 -4.78 12.69 8.20
N LYS A 52 -3.46 12.57 8.46
CA LYS A 52 -2.88 11.70 9.50
C LYS A 52 -3.38 10.25 9.47
N ILE A 53 -3.75 9.74 8.30
CA ILE A 53 -4.16 8.35 8.14
C ILE A 53 -2.95 7.41 8.17
N GLU A 54 -3.13 6.26 8.78
CA GLU A 54 -2.11 5.24 8.98
C GLU A 54 -1.90 4.38 7.71
N VAL A 55 -1.66 5.02 6.57
CA VAL A 55 -1.46 4.33 5.27
C VAL A 55 -0.39 3.23 5.35
N THR A 56 0.65 3.46 6.15
CA THR A 56 1.74 2.50 6.35
C THR A 56 1.26 1.17 6.95
N ASP A 57 0.37 1.21 7.95
CA ASP A 57 -0.19 0.01 8.59
C ASP A 57 -1.04 -0.79 7.59
N TRP A 58 -1.89 -0.10 6.82
CA TRP A 58 -2.69 -0.73 5.77
C TRP A 58 -1.84 -1.36 4.67
N VAL A 59 -0.77 -0.70 4.24
CA VAL A 59 0.16 -1.27 3.24
C VAL A 59 0.91 -2.47 3.82
N GLY A 60 1.28 -2.45 5.10
CA GLY A 60 1.88 -3.59 5.79
C GLY A 60 0.94 -4.80 5.82
N LYS A 61 -0.33 -4.60 6.18
CA LYS A 61 -1.38 -5.63 6.11
C LYS A 61 -1.56 -6.17 4.70
N ALA A 62 -1.62 -5.27 3.72
CA ALA A 62 -1.77 -5.61 2.30
C ALA A 62 -0.57 -6.46 1.81
N LYS A 63 0.65 -6.13 2.22
CA LYS A 63 1.87 -6.90 1.90
C LYS A 63 1.80 -8.33 2.44
N THR A 64 1.46 -8.50 3.72
CA THR A 64 1.27 -9.83 4.33
C THR A 64 0.20 -10.63 3.60
N ARG A 65 -0.89 -9.96 3.22
CA ARG A 65 -1.99 -10.60 2.48
C ARG A 65 -1.58 -11.04 1.08
N VAL A 66 -0.81 -10.23 0.35
CA VAL A 66 -0.21 -10.59 -0.94
C VAL A 66 0.75 -11.77 -0.79
N ALA A 67 1.60 -11.76 0.23
CA ALA A 67 2.54 -12.85 0.48
C ALA A 67 1.79 -14.17 0.73
N ASN A 68 0.70 -14.14 1.49
CA ASN A 68 -0.15 -15.31 1.73
C ASN A 68 -0.91 -15.75 0.47
N ALA A 69 -1.47 -14.81 -0.29
CA ALA A 69 -2.19 -15.12 -1.54
C ALA A 69 -1.27 -15.71 -2.61
N ARG A 70 -0.03 -15.21 -2.74
CA ARG A 70 0.99 -15.80 -3.63
C ARG A 70 1.40 -17.20 -3.22
N LYS A 71 1.42 -17.50 -1.91
CA LYS A 71 1.72 -18.86 -1.41
C LYS A 71 0.57 -19.85 -1.65
N ALA A 72 -0.68 -19.38 -1.64
CA ALA A 72 -1.85 -20.22 -1.85
C ALA A 72 -2.06 -20.64 -3.33
N GLY A 73 -1.42 -19.96 -4.28
CA GLY A 73 -1.49 -20.28 -5.71
C GLY A 73 -0.39 -21.20 -6.23
N LYS A 74 0.37 -21.88 -5.36
CA LYS A 74 1.45 -22.82 -5.73
C LYS A 74 1.08 -24.27 -5.41
#